data_AF-A0A536KK31-F1
#
_entry.id   AF-A0A536KK31-F1
#
_cell.length_a   1.000
_cell.length_b   1.000
_cell.length_c   1.000
_cell.angle_alpha   90.00
_cell.angle_beta   90.00
_cell.angle_gamma   90.00
#
_symmetry.space_group_name_H-M   'P 1'
#
loop_
_entity.id
_entity.type
_entity.pdbx_description
1 polymer ?
#
loop_
_entity_poly.entity_id
_entity_poly.type
_entity_poly.pdbx_seq_one_letter_code
_entity_poly.pdbx_strand_id
1 'polypeptide(L)'
;MTYSIVARDGETGELGVAVQSHYFQVGPVVPWALAGVGAVATQSMVNVSFGPLGLDYMGAGYSAQQALKALLAGDAQPEVRQVALVDATGNVAAHTGARCIPAAGHRTGDGLSCQANLMEKDSVWDAM
;
A
#
# COMPACT_ATOMS: atom_id res chain seq x y z
N MET A 1 -10.05 11.55 -4.39
CA MET A 1 -9.69 10.51 -5.36
C MET A 1 -8.20 10.24 -5.24
N THR A 2 -7.82 8.99 -4.97
CA THR A 2 -6.42 8.55 -4.90
C THR A 2 -6.31 7.12 -5.44
N TYR A 3 -5.34 6.88 -6.33
CA TYR A 3 -4.95 5.54 -6.74
C TYR A 3 -3.43 5.38 -6.72
N SER A 4 -2.95 4.18 -6.42
CA SER A 4 -1.53 3.88 -6.31
C SER A 4 -1.24 2.43 -6.68
N ILE A 5 0.05 2.17 -6.93
CA ILE A 5 0.60 0.84 -7.17
C ILE A 5 1.87 0.68 -6.34
N VAL A 6 2.03 -0.50 -5.73
CA VAL A 6 3.31 -1.02 -5.23
C VAL A 6 3.69 -2.22 -6.09
N ALA A 7 4.95 -2.33 -6.49
CA ALA A 7 5.41 -3.43 -7.32
C ALA A 7 6.87 -3.79 -7.03
N ARG A 8 7.20 -5.07 -7.26
CA ARG A 8 8.54 -5.61 -7.34
C ARG A 8 8.72 -6.21 -8.73
N ASP A 9 9.78 -5.84 -9.42
CA ASP A 9 10.17 -6.53 -10.64
C ASP A 9 10.74 -7.92 -10.30
N GLY A 10 10.16 -8.97 -10.90
CA GLY A 10 10.56 -10.36 -10.72
C GLY A 10 12.01 -10.64 -11.14
N GLU A 11 12.46 -10.00 -12.22
CA GLU A 11 13.77 -10.26 -12.85
C GLU A 11 14.91 -9.52 -12.14
N THR A 12 14.74 -8.23 -11.88
CA THR A 12 15.78 -7.39 -11.26
C THR A 12 15.70 -7.30 -9.74
N GLY A 13 14.51 -7.54 -9.16
CA GLY A 13 14.24 -7.30 -7.75
C GLY A 13 14.04 -5.82 -7.40
N GLU A 14 13.98 -4.93 -8.39
CA GLU A 14 13.69 -3.51 -8.18
C GLU A 14 12.30 -3.29 -7.59
N LEU A 15 12.17 -2.29 -6.72
CA LEU A 15 10.94 -1.95 -6.00
C LEU A 15 10.43 -0.59 -6.47
N GLY A 16 9.13 -0.49 -6.72
CA GLY A 16 8.48 0.72 -7.19
C GLY A 16 7.21 1.03 -6.41
N VAL A 17 6.99 2.33 -6.18
CA VAL A 17 5.70 2.85 -5.72
C VAL A 17 5.34 4.09 -6.52
N ALA A 18 4.11 4.14 -7.03
CA ALA A 18 3.58 5.31 -7.71
C ALA A 18 2.19 5.65 -7.16
N VAL A 19 1.88 6.94 -7.13
CA VAL A 19 0.58 7.45 -6.65
C VAL A 19 0.15 8.64 -7.48
N GLN A 20 -1.15 8.73 -7.73
CA GLN A 20 -1.81 9.93 -8.17
C GLN A 20 -2.94 10.25 -7.19
N SER A 21 -3.09 11.54 -6.87
CA SER A 21 -4.18 12.00 -6.02
C SER A 21 -4.59 13.43 -6.37
N HIS A 22 -5.86 13.74 -6.10
CA HIS A 22 -6.33 15.13 -6.00
C HIS A 22 -5.93 15.78 -4.66
N TYR A 23 -5.32 15.03 -3.74
CA TYR A 23 -4.73 15.57 -2.51
C TYR A 23 -3.42 16.31 -2.82
N PHE A 24 -3.27 17.52 -2.29
CA PHE A 24 -2.08 18.33 -2.50
C PHE A 24 -0.84 17.66 -1.93
N GLN A 25 0.25 17.65 -2.72
CA GLN A 25 1.56 17.18 -2.26
C GLN A 25 1.53 15.75 -1.67
N VAL A 26 1.01 14.78 -2.43
CA VAL A 26 0.85 13.38 -1.98
C VAL A 26 2.18 12.63 -1.74
N GLY A 27 3.27 13.12 -2.33
CA GLY A 27 4.59 12.44 -2.35
C GLY A 27 5.22 12.12 -0.98
N PRO A 28 5.13 12.99 0.04
CA PRO A 28 5.64 12.68 1.38
C PRO A 28 4.69 11.81 2.23
N VAL A 29 3.51 11.46 1.70
CA VAL A 29 2.42 10.84 2.48
C VAL A 29 2.23 9.38 2.09
N VAL A 30 2.03 9.13 0.79
CA VAL A 30 1.60 7.81 0.30
C VAL A 30 2.75 6.89 -0.08
N PRO A 31 3.69 7.28 -0.95
CA PRO A 31 4.67 6.37 -1.50
C PRO A 31 5.92 6.26 -0.62
N TRP A 32 6.24 5.05 -0.18
CA TRP A 32 7.45 4.73 0.58
C TRP A 32 8.15 3.54 -0.06
N ALA A 33 9.46 3.62 -0.26
CA ALA A 33 10.24 2.51 -0.77
C ALA A 33 11.64 2.52 -0.16
N LEU A 34 12.16 1.33 0.12
CA LEU A 34 13.52 1.14 0.57
C LEU A 34 14.14 -0.03 -0.18
N ALA A 35 15.24 0.23 -0.88
CA ALA A 35 15.92 -0.74 -1.72
C ALA A 35 16.31 -1.98 -0.93
N GLY A 36 16.02 -3.17 -1.48
CA GLY A 36 16.29 -4.46 -0.84
C GLY A 36 15.41 -4.77 0.37
N VAL A 37 14.44 -3.92 0.73
CA VAL A 37 13.55 -4.12 1.88
C VAL A 37 12.10 -4.27 1.45
N GLY A 38 11.55 -3.27 0.76
CA GLY A 38 10.17 -3.31 0.32
C GLY A 38 9.62 -1.95 -0.11
N ALA A 39 8.34 -1.94 -0.43
CA ALA A 39 7.58 -0.79 -0.88
C ALA A 39 6.21 -0.76 -0.19
N VAL A 40 5.75 0.43 0.18
CA VAL A 40 4.49 0.67 0.91
C VAL A 40 3.74 1.83 0.29
N ALA A 41 2.44 1.66 0.08
CA ALA A 41 1.51 2.74 -0.25
C ALA A 41 0.44 2.82 0.86
N THR A 42 0.43 3.91 1.64
CA THR A 42 -0.59 4.16 2.68
C THR A 42 -1.51 5.31 2.26
N GLN A 43 -2.82 5.08 2.20
CA GLN A 43 -3.83 6.00 1.69
C GLN A 43 -5.18 5.84 2.41
N SER A 44 -6.15 6.71 2.13
CA SER A 44 -7.46 6.80 2.83
C SER A 44 -7.36 7.07 4.34
N MET A 45 -7.84 8.23 4.79
CA MET A 45 -7.67 8.70 6.18
C MET A 45 -6.27 8.35 6.70
N VAL A 46 -5.23 8.81 6.00
CA VAL A 46 -3.89 8.21 6.04
C VAL A 46 -3.32 8.17 7.45
N ASN A 47 -2.74 7.04 7.83
CA ASN A 47 -1.76 6.98 8.92
C ASN A 47 -0.36 6.99 8.29
N VAL A 48 0.32 8.14 8.34
CA VAL A 48 1.60 8.35 7.65
C VAL A 48 2.69 7.42 8.20
N SER A 49 2.59 7.02 9.47
CA SER A 49 3.58 6.13 10.09
C SER A 49 3.60 4.73 9.48
N PHE A 50 2.52 4.29 8.80
CA PHE A 50 2.48 2.97 8.16
C PHE A 50 3.55 2.79 7.08
N GLY A 51 3.95 3.87 6.42
CA GLY A 51 5.05 3.86 5.45
C GLY A 51 6.37 3.40 6.07
N PRO A 52 6.99 4.22 6.93
CA PRO A 52 8.26 3.88 7.56
C PRO A 52 8.16 2.65 8.47
N LEU A 53 7.10 2.49 9.26
CA LEU A 53 6.96 1.31 10.13
C LEU A 53 6.80 0.01 9.33
N GLY A 54 6.09 0.04 8.20
CA GLY A 54 5.99 -1.11 7.31
C GLY A 54 7.35 -1.52 6.76
N LEU A 55 8.16 -0.54 6.34
CA LEU A 55 9.54 -0.77 5.91
C LEU A 55 10.42 -1.29 7.06
N ASP A 56 10.28 -0.75 8.27
CA ASP A 56 11.04 -1.20 9.45
C ASP A 56 10.72 -2.67 9.78
N TYR A 57 9.44 -3.06 9.76
CA TYR A 57 9.05 -4.46 9.96
C TYR A 57 9.65 -5.37 8.89
N MET A 58 9.55 -4.99 7.61
CA MET A 58 10.12 -5.79 6.52
C MET A 58 11.65 -5.86 6.62
N GLY A 59 12.31 -4.76 7.01
CA GLY A 59 13.75 -4.73 7.27
C GLY A 59 14.18 -5.61 8.44
N ALA A 60 13.28 -5.84 9.40
CA ALA A 60 13.47 -6.78 10.50
C ALA A 60 13.15 -8.26 10.12
N GLY A 61 12.87 -8.54 8.85
CA GLY A 61 12.62 -9.89 8.33
C GLY A 61 11.16 -10.34 8.35
N TYR A 62 10.21 -9.43 8.57
CA TYR A 62 8.79 -9.75 8.47
C TYR A 62 8.39 -9.78 6.99
N SER A 63 7.55 -10.74 6.60
CA SER A 63 6.86 -10.70 5.30
C SER A 63 5.89 -9.52 5.23
N ALA A 64 5.50 -9.11 4.02
CA ALA A 64 4.49 -8.07 3.80
C ALA A 64 3.20 -8.34 4.59
N GLN A 65 2.74 -9.60 4.69
CA GLN A 65 1.53 -9.96 5.44
C GLN A 65 1.71 -9.81 6.94
N GLN A 66 2.87 -10.20 7.48
CA GLN A 66 3.16 -10.04 8.90
C GLN A 66 3.30 -8.56 9.26
N ALA A 67 3.98 -7.77 8.44
CA ALA A 67 4.10 -6.32 8.60
C ALA A 67 2.72 -5.65 8.56
N LEU A 68 1.88 -5.97 7.58
CA LEU A 68 0.51 -5.45 7.49
C LEU A 68 -0.31 -5.79 8.74
N LYS A 69 -0.26 -7.05 9.20
CA LYS A 69 -0.97 -7.48 10.40
C LYS A 69 -0.51 -6.71 11.64
N ALA A 70 0.79 -6.47 11.79
CA ALA A 70 1.34 -5.70 12.90
C ALA A 70 0.88 -4.23 12.86
N LEU A 71 0.92 -3.60 11.67
CA LEU A 71 0.43 -2.22 11.47
C LEU A 71 -1.04 -2.08 11.85
N LEU A 72 -1.91 -2.98 11.35
CA LEU A 72 -3.34 -2.93 11.63
C LEU A 72 -3.68 -3.22 13.08
N ALA A 73 -2.94 -4.14 13.74
CA ALA A 73 -3.13 -4.41 15.17
C ALA A 73 -2.75 -3.22 16.06
N GLY A 74 -1.85 -2.35 15.60
CA GLY A 74 -1.44 -1.13 16.30
C GLY A 74 -2.28 0.11 16.00
N ASP A 75 -3.21 0.06 15.04
CA ASP A 75 -4.05 1.20 14.67
C ASP A 75 -5.43 1.10 15.32
N ALA A 76 -5.92 2.21 15.88
CA ALA A 76 -7.22 2.25 16.54
C ALA A 76 -8.40 2.33 15.56
N GLN A 77 -8.15 2.58 14.27
CA GLN A 77 -9.17 2.78 13.24
C GLN A 77 -8.79 2.12 11.90
N PRO A 78 -8.40 0.82 11.88
CA PRO A 78 -7.94 0.15 10.67
C PRO A 78 -8.99 0.16 9.55
N GLU A 79 -10.27 0.20 9.91
CA GLU A 79 -11.40 0.23 8.98
C GLU A 79 -11.52 1.51 8.14
N VAL A 80 -10.82 2.61 8.48
CA VAL A 80 -10.76 3.79 7.60
C VAL A 80 -9.47 3.84 6.76
N ARG A 81 -8.55 2.89 6.97
CA ARG A 81 -7.24 2.87 6.29
C ARG A 81 -7.30 2.06 5.00
N GLN A 82 -6.47 2.44 4.04
CA GLN A 82 -6.13 1.62 2.88
C GLN A 82 -4.61 1.56 2.74
N VAL A 83 -4.03 0.37 2.69
CA VAL A 83 -2.57 0.22 2.64
C VAL A 83 -2.20 -1.01 1.81
N ALA A 84 -1.12 -0.91 1.03
CA ALA A 84 -0.53 -2.02 0.31
C ALA A 84 0.98 -2.06 0.54
N LEU A 85 1.52 -3.27 0.65
CA LEU A 85 2.93 -3.57 0.88
C LEU A 85 3.39 -4.64 -0.10
N VAL A 86 4.62 -4.49 -0.61
CA VAL A 86 5.38 -5.57 -1.23
C VAL A 86 6.75 -5.65 -0.56
N ASP A 87 7.16 -6.86 -0.18
CA ASP A 87 8.50 -7.09 0.40
C ASP A 87 9.54 -7.44 -0.66
N ALA A 88 10.82 -7.42 -0.29
CA ALA A 88 11.93 -7.69 -1.21
C ALA A 88 11.93 -9.12 -1.80
N THR A 89 11.15 -10.05 -1.24
CA THR A 89 11.00 -11.42 -1.74
C THR A 89 9.79 -11.60 -2.66
N GLY A 90 8.97 -10.54 -2.83
CA GLY A 90 7.81 -10.54 -3.72
C GLY A 90 6.49 -10.88 -3.03
N ASN A 91 6.45 -11.05 -1.69
CA ASN A 91 5.15 -11.23 -1.03
C ASN A 91 4.39 -9.91 -1.02
N VAL A 92 3.08 -10.00 -1.26
CA VAL A 92 2.18 -8.84 -1.34
C VAL A 92 1.12 -8.93 -0.26
N ALA A 93 0.85 -7.81 0.41
CA ALA A 93 -0.25 -7.68 1.35
C ALA A 93 -0.97 -6.36 1.14
N ALA A 94 -2.30 -6.38 1.14
CA ALA A 94 -3.11 -5.19 1.00
C ALA A 94 -4.31 -5.22 1.95
N HIS A 95 -4.75 -4.03 2.36
CA HIS A 95 -5.90 -3.82 3.20
C HIS A 95 -6.72 -2.66 2.65
N THR A 96 -8.04 -2.83 2.62
CA THR A 96 -8.98 -1.75 2.37
C THR A 96 -10.05 -1.83 3.45
N GLY A 97 -10.06 -0.83 4.32
CA GLY A 97 -10.99 -0.78 5.44
C GLY A 97 -12.44 -0.60 4.98
N ALA A 98 -13.37 -1.24 5.69
CA ALA A 98 -14.79 -1.22 5.35
C ALA A 98 -15.46 0.17 5.44
N ARG A 99 -14.78 1.16 6.03
CA ARG A 99 -15.21 2.56 6.15
C ARG A 99 -14.40 3.53 5.28
N CYS A 100 -13.57 3.02 4.36
CA CYS A 100 -13.03 3.86 3.29
C CYS A 100 -14.19 4.45 2.46
N ILE A 101 -14.00 5.66 1.94
CA ILE A 101 -15.01 6.30 1.09
C ILE A 101 -15.27 5.38 -0.12
N PRO A 102 -16.55 5.13 -0.50
CA PRO A 102 -16.94 4.15 -1.51
C PRO A 102 -16.21 4.27 -2.86
N ALA A 103 -16.31 3.18 -3.64
CA ALA A 103 -15.39 2.87 -4.73
C ALA A 103 -13.95 2.87 -4.22
N ALA A 104 -13.74 2.03 -3.19
CA ALA A 104 -12.46 1.74 -2.61
C ALA A 104 -12.21 0.23 -2.62
N GLY A 105 -11.02 -0.15 -3.08
CA GLY A 105 -10.63 -1.55 -3.22
C GLY A 105 -9.19 -1.67 -3.68
N HIS A 106 -8.78 -2.92 -3.83
CA HIS A 106 -7.44 -3.26 -4.29
C HIS A 106 -7.47 -4.58 -5.06
N ARG A 107 -6.46 -4.77 -5.91
CA ARG A 107 -6.15 -6.02 -6.59
C ARG A 107 -4.69 -6.36 -6.35
N THR A 108 -4.45 -7.55 -5.83
CA THR A 108 -3.10 -8.11 -5.69
C THR A 108 -2.78 -9.02 -6.88
N GLY A 109 -1.49 -9.08 -7.20
CA GLY A 109 -0.92 -9.98 -8.21
C GLY A 109 0.44 -10.50 -7.75
N ASP A 110 1.14 -11.17 -8.64
CA ASP A 110 2.51 -11.62 -8.38
C ASP A 110 3.44 -10.41 -8.27
N GLY A 111 3.96 -10.17 -7.07
CA GLY A 111 4.86 -9.03 -6.79
C GLY A 111 4.23 -7.65 -6.89
N LEU A 112 2.90 -7.49 -6.95
CA LEU A 112 2.26 -6.16 -7.06
C LEU A 112 0.90 -6.03 -6.37
N SER A 113 0.52 -4.80 -6.05
CA SER A 113 -0.84 -4.43 -5.68
C SER A 113 -1.22 -3.06 -6.24
N CYS A 114 -2.41 -3.00 -6.85
CA CYS A 114 -3.08 -1.77 -7.29
C CYS A 114 -4.25 -1.46 -6.35
N GLN A 115 -4.40 -0.20 -5.95
CA GLN A 115 -5.43 0.19 -4.97
C GLN A 115 -5.93 1.59 -5.23
N ALA A 116 -7.22 1.81 -5.01
CA ALA A 116 -7.85 3.11 -5.18
C ALA A 116 -8.96 3.35 -4.14
N ASN A 117 -9.27 4.61 -3.87
CA ASN A 117 -10.43 5.04 -3.05
C ASN A 117 -11.00 6.38 -3.52
N LEU A 118 -12.30 6.62 -3.25
CA LEU A 118 -13.02 7.80 -3.72
C LEU A 118 -12.92 7.92 -5.26
N MET A 119 -13.23 6.81 -5.94
CA MET A 119 -13.30 6.73 -7.40
C MET A 119 -14.73 6.94 -7.89
N GLU A 120 -14.88 7.22 -9.19
CA GLU A 120 -16.18 7.19 -9.86
C GLU A 120 -16.67 5.74 -10.08
N LYS A 121 -15.74 4.82 -10.35
CA LYS A 121 -16.02 3.40 -10.61
C LYS A 121 -15.15 2.51 -9.74
N ASP A 122 -15.69 1.38 -9.30
CA ASP A 122 -14.97 0.33 -8.57
C ASP A 122 -14.05 -0.50 -9.48
N SER A 123 -14.18 -0.40 -10.81
CA SER A 123 -13.30 -1.09 -11.75
C SER A 123 -11.89 -0.50 -11.87
N VAL A 124 -11.56 0.60 -11.17
CA VAL A 124 -10.31 1.35 -11.39
C VAL A 124 -9.07 0.53 -11.03
N TRP A 125 -9.04 -0.14 -9.88
CA TRP A 125 -7.87 -0.93 -9.46
C TRP A 125 -7.67 -2.21 -10.26
N ASP A 126 -8.72 -2.71 -10.93
CA ASP A 126 -8.61 -3.88 -11.81
C ASP A 126 -8.08 -3.50 -13.20
N ALA A 127 -8.29 -2.25 -13.62
CA ALA A 127 -7.84 -1.71 -14.90
C ALA A 127 -6.41 -1.16 -14.87
N MET A 128 -5.87 -0.91 -13.67
CA MET A 128 -4.47 -0.57 -13.41
C MET A 128 -3.59 -1.81 -13.47
#